data_AF-A0A532VCX8-F1
#
_entry.id   AF-A0A532VCX8-F1
#
_cell.length_a   1.000
_cell.length_b   1.000
_cell.length_c   1.000
_cell.angle_alpha   90.00
_cell.angle_beta   90.00
_cell.angle_gamma   90.00
#
_symmetry.space_group_name_H-M   'P 1'
#
loop_
_entity.id
_entity.type
_entity.pdbx_description
1 polymer ?
#
loop_
_entity_poly.entity_id
_entity_poly.type
_entity_poly.pdbx_seq_one_letter_code
_entity_poly.pdbx_strand_id
1 'polypeptide(L)'
;MRHTETKIPVELISFLMVANRLVDPLSKLAISSWYKEKVYLPELENTHLSPHDFYRSMDYLEEMKEDIEKDLYYKLRDLFTLKLNLIFL
;
A
#
# COMPACT_ATOMS: atom_id res chain seq x y z
N MET A 1 12.25 -13.07 -23.10
CA MET A 1 12.15 -13.23 -21.63
C MET A 1 10.88 -14.01 -21.33
N ARG A 2 10.96 -15.11 -20.58
CA ARG A 2 9.75 -15.84 -20.16
C ARG A 2 9.04 -15.00 -19.10
N HIS A 3 7.87 -14.45 -19.43
CA HIS A 3 7.00 -13.85 -18.43
C HIS A 3 6.38 -15.01 -17.64
N THR A 4 6.93 -15.30 -16.46
CA THR A 4 6.25 -16.16 -15.49
C THR A 4 5.05 -15.36 -14.99
N GLU A 5 3.85 -15.86 -15.26
CA GLU A 5 2.60 -15.25 -14.80
C GLU A 5 2.47 -15.52 -13.30
N THR A 6 2.73 -14.51 -12.47
CA THR A 6 2.70 -14.61 -11.01
C THR A 6 1.48 -13.85 -10.50
N LYS A 7 0.61 -14.51 -9.73
CA LYS A 7 -0.49 -13.85 -9.03
C LYS A 7 0.05 -13.13 -7.81
N ILE A 8 -0.06 -11.80 -7.78
CA ILE A 8 0.44 -10.95 -6.70
C ILE A 8 -0.75 -10.19 -6.08
N PRO A 9 -0.95 -10.23 -4.76
CA PRO A 9 -2.03 -9.50 -4.10
C PRO A 9 -1.67 -8.02 -3.92
N VAL A 10 -1.75 -7.24 -5.01
CA VAL A 10 -1.33 -5.81 -5.07
C VAL A 10 -2.00 -4.96 -4.00
N GLU A 11 -3.29 -5.16 -3.73
CA GLU A 11 -4.02 -4.41 -2.70
C GLU A 11 -3.45 -4.62 -1.29
N LEU A 12 -3.26 -5.89 -0.90
CA LEU A 12 -2.71 -6.26 0.41
C LEU A 12 -1.28 -5.75 0.60
N ILE A 13 -0.46 -5.85 -0.45
CA ILE A 13 0.93 -5.35 -0.43
C ILE A 13 0.95 -3.83 -0.32
N SER A 14 0.08 -3.13 -1.06
CA SER A 14 -0.07 -1.68 -0.98
C SER A 14 -0.47 -1.22 0.41
N PHE A 15 -1.44 -1.89 1.02
CA PHE A 15 -1.85 -1.65 2.40
C PHE A 15 -0.68 -1.82 3.38
N LEU A 16 0.04 -2.94 3.28
CA LEU A 16 1.22 -3.22 4.13
C LEU A 16 2.29 -2.13 4.01
N MET A 17 2.56 -1.64 2.80
CA MET A 17 3.55 -0.59 2.57
C MET A 17 3.13 0.74 3.19
N VAL A 18 1.85 1.10 3.11
CA VAL A 18 1.30 2.29 3.76
C VAL A 18 1.30 2.14 5.28
N ALA A 19 0.85 0.99 5.81
CA ALA A 19 0.84 0.71 7.24
C ALA A 19 2.25 0.75 7.84
N ASN A 20 3.23 0.13 7.17
CA ASN A 20 4.62 0.21 7.58
C ASN A 20 5.10 1.67 7.64
N ARG A 21 4.78 2.49 6.62
CA ARG A 21 5.17 3.90 6.58
C ARG A 21 4.60 4.72 7.74
N LEU A 22 3.42 4.38 8.24
CA LEU A 22 2.75 5.05 9.36
C LEU A 22 3.26 4.60 10.73
N VAL A 23 3.62 3.33 10.87
CA VAL A 23 3.92 2.71 12.18
C VAL A 23 5.43 2.60 12.46
N ASP A 24 6.20 2.09 11.49
CA ASP A 24 7.64 1.80 11.63
C ASP A 24 8.29 1.97 10.26
N PRO A 25 8.64 3.22 9.86
CA PRO A 25 8.98 3.55 8.47
C PRO A 25 10.31 2.91 8.06
N LEU A 26 10.22 1.74 7.43
CA LEU A 26 11.36 0.91 7.02
C LEU A 26 11.53 0.88 5.50
N SER A 27 12.67 0.36 5.04
CA SER A 27 12.91 0.12 3.60
C SER A 27 12.05 -1.04 3.07
N LYS A 28 11.74 -1.08 1.77
CA LYS A 28 10.93 -2.15 1.14
C LYS A 28 11.48 -3.56 1.43
N LEU A 29 12.80 -3.68 1.50
CA LEU A 29 13.47 -4.92 1.90
C LEU A 29 13.16 -5.27 3.36
N ALA A 30 13.27 -4.30 4.26
CA ALA A 30 12.97 -4.49 5.68
C ALA A 30 11.48 -4.76 5.95
N ILE A 31 10.56 -4.28 5.09
CA ILE A 31 9.13 -4.61 5.17
C ILE A 31 8.91 -6.13 5.08
N SER A 32 9.69 -6.84 4.25
CA SER A 32 9.54 -8.29 4.04
C SER A 32 9.80 -9.15 5.28
N SER A 33 10.57 -8.64 6.25
CA SER A 33 10.74 -9.23 7.58
C SER A 33 9.74 -8.64 8.57
N TRP A 34 9.51 -7.33 8.51
CA TRP A 34 8.60 -6.61 9.41
C TRP A 34 7.19 -7.19 9.42
N TYR A 35 6.60 -7.50 8.26
CA TYR A 35 5.22 -8.01 8.22
C TYR A 35 5.11 -9.43 8.82
N LYS A 36 6.20 -10.21 8.81
CA LYS A 36 6.23 -11.57 9.38
C LYS A 36 6.40 -11.54 10.89
N GLU A 37 7.21 -10.61 11.39
CA GLU A 37 7.66 -10.60 12.79
C GLU A 37 6.84 -9.66 13.68
N LYS A 38 6.29 -8.58 13.12
CA LYS A 38 5.69 -7.48 13.89
C LYS A 38 4.23 -7.19 13.57
N VAL A 39 3.65 -7.83 12.56
CA VAL A 39 2.27 -7.56 12.12
C VAL A 39 1.41 -8.78 12.30
N TYR A 40 0.27 -8.61 12.97
CA TYR A 40 -0.80 -9.60 12.99
C TYR A 40 -1.95 -9.11 12.10
N LEU A 41 -2.24 -9.85 11.03
CA LEU A 41 -3.33 -9.60 10.11
C LEU A 41 -3.82 -10.96 9.57
N PRO A 42 -5.10 -11.33 9.73
CA PRO A 42 -5.62 -12.65 9.31
C PRO A 42 -5.34 -12.97 7.83
N GLU A 43 -5.37 -11.96 6.97
CA GLU A 43 -5.12 -12.04 5.53
C GLU A 43 -3.67 -12.46 5.20
N LEU A 44 -2.74 -12.39 6.16
CA LEU A 44 -1.34 -12.76 5.98
C LEU A 44 -1.01 -14.18 6.44
N GLU A 45 -1.89 -14.87 7.18
CA GLU A 45 -1.59 -16.17 7.79
C GLU A 45 -1.19 -17.25 6.78
N ASN A 46 -1.72 -17.18 5.55
CA ASN A 46 -1.41 -18.12 4.46
C ASN A 46 -0.64 -17.47 3.30
N THR A 47 -0.10 -16.27 3.49
CA THR A 47 0.51 -15.48 2.44
C THR A 47 2.02 -15.42 2.64
N HIS A 48 2.79 -15.83 1.63
CA HIS A 48 4.24 -15.67 1.61
C HIS A 48 4.63 -14.61 0.58
N LEU A 49 4.93 -13.40 1.05
CA LEU A 49 5.44 -12.30 0.24
C LEU A 49 6.96 -12.30 0.26
N SER A 50 7.56 -12.29 -0.92
CA SER A 50 8.98 -12.06 -1.16
C SER A 50 9.26 -10.56 -1.36
N PRO A 51 10.52 -10.10 -1.20
CA PRO A 51 10.89 -8.72 -1.50
C PRO A 51 10.49 -8.29 -2.92
N HIS A 52 10.54 -9.22 -3.90
CA HIS A 52 10.17 -8.93 -5.29
C HIS A 52 8.68 -8.60 -5.47
N ASP A 53 7.81 -9.14 -4.63
CA ASP A 53 6.36 -8.88 -4.70
C ASP A 53 6.05 -7.42 -4.33
N PHE A 54 6.80 -6.83 -3.39
CA PHE A 54 6.71 -5.41 -3.05
C PHE A 54 7.12 -4.50 -4.20
N TYR A 55 8.19 -4.86 -4.92
CA TYR A 55 8.63 -4.09 -6.08
C TYR A 55 7.66 -4.22 -7.26
N ARG A 56 7.21 -5.44 -7.57
CA ARG A 56 6.22 -5.64 -8.64
C ARG A 56 4.89 -4.95 -8.35
N SER A 57 4.45 -4.94 -7.08
CA SER A 57 3.28 -4.18 -6.68
C SER A 57 3.44 -2.68 -6.94
N MET A 58 4.66 -2.13 -6.88
CA MET A 58 4.89 -0.73 -7.23
C MET A 58 4.76 -0.47 -8.72
N ASP A 59 5.18 -1.41 -9.57
CA ASP A 59 5.00 -1.28 -11.02
C ASP A 59 3.50 -1.16 -11.38
N TYR A 60 2.65 -1.99 -10.76
CA TYR A 60 1.19 -1.88 -10.92
C TYR A 60 0.62 -0.56 -10.38
N LEU A 61 1.13 -0.07 -9.24
CA LEU A 61 0.68 1.21 -8.68
C LEU A 61 1.11 2.39 -9.57
N GLU A 62 2.26 2.31 -10.22
CA GLU A 62 2.75 3.33 -11.15
C GLU A 62 1.84 3.42 -12.38
N GLU A 63 1.41 2.28 -12.94
CA GLU A 63 0.45 2.25 -14.05
C GLU A 63 -0.90 2.88 -13.67
N MET A 64 -1.37 2.69 -12.44
CA MET A 64 -2.66 3.21 -11.95
C MET A 64 -2.57 4.63 -11.38
N LYS A 65 -1.37 5.20 -11.27
CA LYS A 65 -1.10 6.44 -10.54
C LYS A 65 -1.96 7.60 -11.04
N GLU A 66 -2.01 7.81 -12.36
CA GLU A 66 -2.75 8.94 -12.95
C GLU A 66 -4.26 8.84 -12.68
N ASP A 67 -4.83 7.64 -12.79
CA ASP A 67 -6.25 7.41 -12.53
C ASP A 67 -6.59 7.63 -11.04
N ILE A 68 -5.76 7.11 -10.13
CA ILE A 68 -5.91 7.31 -8.69
C ILE A 68 -5.83 8.80 -8.34
N GLU A 69 -4.86 9.53 -8.88
CA GLU A 69 -4.68 10.95 -8.63
C GLU A 69 -5.87 11.77 -9.16
N LYS A 70 -6.39 11.43 -10.34
CA LYS A 70 -7.56 12.07 -10.93
C LYS A 70 -8.82 11.84 -10.11
N ASP A 71 -9.07 10.61 -9.68
CA ASP A 71 -10.22 10.27 -8.86
C ASP A 71 -10.15 10.94 -7.48
N LEU A 72 -8.95 10.96 -6.89
CA LEU A 72 -8.70 11.67 -5.64
C LEU A 72 -8.93 13.17 -5.79
N TYR A 73 -8.48 13.78 -6.90
CA TYR A 73 -8.72 15.18 -7.20
C TYR A 73 -10.22 15.48 -7.24
N TYR A 74 -11.00 14.71 -8.01
CA TYR A 74 -12.45 14.96 -8.09
C TYR A 74 -13.17 14.75 -6.76
N LYS A 75 -12.69 13.83 -5.92
CA LYS A 75 -13.23 13.61 -4.57
C LYS A 75 -12.90 14.77 -3.62
N LEU A 76 -11.69 15.31 -3.68
CA LEU A 76 -11.21 16.38 -2.80
C LEU A 76 -11.53 17.80 -3.28
N ARG A 77 -11.92 17.97 -4.55
CA ARG A 77 -12.19 19.29 -5.15
C ARG A 77 -13.35 20.02 -4.47
N ASP A 78 -14.30 19.31 -3.89
CA ASP A 78 -15.39 19.94 -3.14
C ASP A 78 -14.88 20.38 -1.76
N LEU A 79 -15.02 21.68 -1.49
CA LEU A 79 -14.56 22.36 -0.27
C LEU A 79 -15.16 21.75 1.00
N PHE A 80 -16.33 21.09 0.87
CA PHE A 80 -17.07 20.51 1.98
C PHE A 80 -16.84 19.01 2.18
N THR A 81 -16.00 18.35 1.37
CA THR A 81 -15.74 16.90 1.52
C THR A 81 -14.91 16.58 2.77
N LEU A 82 -14.09 17.53 3.25
CA LEU A 82 -13.23 17.33 4.42
C LEU A 82 -14.04 17.55 5.71
N LYS A 83 -14.26 16.47 6.47
CA LYS A 83 -14.74 16.55 7.86
C LYS A 83 -13.66 17.20 8.73
N LEU A 84 -13.72 18.53 8.84
CA LEU A 84 -12.84 19.31 9.69
C LEU A 84 -13.30 19.21 11.16
N ASN A 85 -12.45 18.66 12.01
CA ASN A 85 -12.60 18.77 13.47
C ASN A 85 -11.78 19.96 13.95
N LEU A 86 -12.44 21.09 14.23
CA LEU A 86 -11.81 22.27 14.81
C LEU A 86 -11.65 22.08 16.32
N ILE A 87 -10.41 22.11 16.80
CA ILE A 87 -10.11 22.18 18.23
C ILE A 87 -9.69 23.63 18.49
N PHE A 88 -10.51 24.37 19.23
CA PHE A 88 -10.15 25.70 19.72
C PHE A 88 -9.32 25.54 21.01
N LEU A 89 -8.18 26.22 21.07
CA LEU A 89 -7.32 26.33 22.25
C LEU A 89 -7.73 27.55 23.08
#